data_AF-A0A5B9DPM5-F1
#
_entry.id   AF-A0A5B9DPM5-F1
#
_cell.length_a   1.000
_cell.length_b   1.000
_cell.length_c   1.000
_cell.angle_alpha   90.00
_cell.angle_beta   90.00
_cell.angle_gamma   90.00
#
_symmetry.space_group_name_H-M   'P 1'
#
loop_
_entity.id
_entity.type
_entity.pdbx_description
1 polymer ?
#
loop_
_entity_poly.entity_id
_entity_poly.type
_entity_poly.pdbx_seq_one_letter_code
_entity_poly.pdbx_strand_id
1 'polypeptide(L)' 'MSSAFVREGGGETPRVWQSRESAAESLATWRTIDGQHYNYEIRARPHGGFMIARLNKSGGFDSWVSD' A
#
# COMPACT_ATOMS: atom_id res chain seq x y z
N MET A 1 5.77 24.54 1.35
CA MET A 1 4.87 23.56 0.71
C MET A 1 5.39 22.15 1.02
N SER A 2 4.47 21.18 1.16
CA SER A 2 4.70 19.72 1.25
C SER A 2 4.93 19.11 2.64
N SER A 3 3.83 18.83 3.36
CA SER A 3 3.76 17.70 4.30
C SER A 3 2.37 17.05 4.30
N ALA A 4 1.73 17.01 3.12
CA ALA A 4 0.42 16.41 2.90
C ALA A 4 0.51 15.03 2.21
N PHE A 5 1.63 14.31 2.37
CA PHE A 5 1.70 12.91 1.93
C PHE A 5 1.00 12.01 2.95
N VAL A 6 -0.33 12.12 2.94
CA VAL A 6 -1.30 11.10 3.35
C VAL A 6 -1.25 10.74 4.83
N ARG A 7 -1.83 11.62 5.64
CA ARG A 7 -2.36 11.31 6.97
C ARG A 7 -3.88 11.27 6.89
N GLU A 8 -4.43 10.42 6.03
CA GLU A 8 -5.88 10.23 5.92
C GLU A 8 -6.21 8.74 5.91
N GLY A 9 -6.99 8.30 6.91
CA GLY A 9 -7.58 6.97 6.97
C GLY A 9 -7.02 6.03 8.06
N GLY A 10 -7.31 6.35 9.33
CA GLY A 10 -7.53 5.37 10.43
C GLY A 10 -6.52 4.23 10.64
N GLY A 11 -5.63 4.40 11.63
CA GLY A 11 -5.31 3.33 12.58
C GLY A 11 -3.88 2.79 12.59
N GLU A 12 -3.29 2.47 11.44
CA GLU A 12 -2.11 1.60 11.43
C GLU A 12 -0.95 2.15 10.59
N THR A 13 0.27 1.86 11.06
CA THR A 13 1.49 2.38 10.43
C THR A 13 1.71 1.60 9.13
N PRO A 14 1.72 2.26 7.96
CA PRO A 14 1.85 1.56 6.69
C PRO A 14 3.18 0.80 6.64
N ARG A 15 3.12 -0.47 6.23
CA ARG A 15 4.33 -1.29 6.09
C ARG A 15 5.19 -0.75 4.95
N VAL A 16 6.50 -0.65 5.22
CA VAL A 16 7.47 -0.11 4.26
C VAL A 16 8.48 -1.20 3.93
N TRP A 17 8.59 -1.51 2.64
CA TRP A 17 9.57 -2.43 2.10
C TRP A 17 10.79 -1.66 1.61
N GLN A 18 11.97 -2.26 1.76
CA GLN A 18 13.22 -1.64 1.29
C GLN A 18 13.38 -1.74 -0.23
N SER A 19 12.83 -2.79 -0.85
CA SER A 19 12.87 -3.02 -2.30
C SER A 19 11.47 -3.22 -2.88
N ARG A 20 11.35 -2.97 -4.19
CA ARG A 20 10.10 -3.20 -4.94
C ARG A 20 9.76 -4.69 -4.99
N GLU A 21 10.77 -5.54 -5.07
CA GLU A 21 10.63 -7.00 -5.14
C GLU A 21 9.98 -7.53 -3.86
N SER A 22 10.46 -7.13 -2.68
CA SER A 22 9.85 -7.56 -1.42
C SER A 22 8.42 -7.05 -1.24
N ALA A 23 8.12 -5.83 -1.74
CA ALA A 23 6.76 -5.33 -1.80
C ALA A 23 5.89 -6.17 -2.76
N ALA A 24 6.43 -6.63 -3.89
CA ALA A 24 5.71 -7.46 -4.85
C ALA A 24 5.46 -8.88 -4.35
N GLU A 25 6.39 -9.47 -3.61
CA GLU A 25 6.19 -10.76 -2.94
C GLU A 25 5.06 -10.66 -1.91
N SER A 26 5.10 -9.63 -1.06
CA SER A 26 4.04 -9.39 -0.07
C SER A 26 2.71 -9.10 -0.76
N LEU A 27 2.72 -8.33 -1.85
CA LEU A 27 1.54 -8.06 -2.67
C LEU A 27 0.87 -9.33 -3.20
N ALA A 28 1.66 -10.33 -3.60
CA ALA A 28 1.13 -11.61 -4.09
C ALA A 28 0.37 -12.35 -2.98
N THR A 29 0.86 -12.30 -1.75
CA THR A 29 0.16 -12.83 -0.56
C THR A 29 -1.17 -12.12 -0.35
N TRP A 30 -1.17 -10.78 -0.32
CA TRP A 30 -2.39 -9.99 -0.12
C TRP A 30 -3.41 -10.17 -1.25
N ARG A 31 -2.95 -10.30 -2.50
CA ARG A 31 -3.83 -10.64 -3.63
C ARG A 31 -4.45 -12.03 -3.49
N THR A 32 -3.76 -12.97 -2.85
CA THR A 32 -4.29 -14.31 -2.61
C THR A 32 -5.35 -14.30 -1.51
N ILE A 33 -5.12 -13.54 -0.44
CA ILE A 33 -6.03 -13.46 0.72
C ILE A 33 -7.25 -12.59 0.41
N ASP A 34 -7.03 -11.38 -0.12
CA ASP A 34 -8.02 -10.30 -0.20
C ASP A 34 -8.20 -9.73 -1.61
N GLY A 35 -7.54 -10.30 -2.63
CA GLY A 35 -7.61 -9.82 -4.01
C GLY A 35 -8.99 -9.91 -4.66
N GLN A 36 -9.94 -10.61 -4.04
CA GLN A 36 -11.36 -10.59 -4.43
C GLN A 36 -12.06 -9.29 -4.02
N HIS A 37 -11.64 -8.67 -2.91
CA HIS A 37 -12.28 -7.49 -2.33
C HIS A 37 -11.57 -6.19 -2.73
N TYR A 38 -10.24 -6.25 -2.89
CA TYR A 38 -9.44 -5.07 -3.14
C TYR A 38 -8.52 -5.25 -4.35
N ASN A 39 -8.14 -4.11 -4.91
CA ASN A 39 -7.02 -3.99 -5.83
C ASN A 39 -5.82 -3.46 -5.04
N TYR A 40 -4.63 -3.58 -5.61
CA TYR A 40 -3.42 -3.15 -4.91
C TYR A 40 -2.38 -2.59 -5.86
N GLU A 41 -1.67 -1.56 -5.40
CA GLU A 41 -0.61 -0.87 -6.13
C GLU A 41 0.62 -0.67 -5.25
N ILE A 42 1.81 -0.92 -5.81
CA ILE A 42 3.06 -0.60 -5.13
C ILE A 42 3.43 0.85 -5.45
N ARG A 43 3.65 1.65 -4.42
CA ARG A 43 4.09 3.04 -4.53
C ARG A 43 5.47 3.23 -3.91
N ALA A 44 6.36 3.86 -4.67
CA ALA A 44 7.65 4.30 -4.18
C ALA A 44 7.48 5.58 -3.35
N ARG A 45 8.21 5.69 -2.24
CA ARG A 45 8.21 6.92 -1.44
C ARG A 45 9.34 7.86 -1.86
N PRO A 46 9.13 9.18 -1.75
CA PRO A 46 10.17 10.16 -2.04
C PRO A 46 11.37 10.08 -1.07
N HIS A 47 11.20 9.45 0.10
CA HIS A 47 12.22 9.33 1.15
C HIS A 47 12.85 7.92 1.16
N GLY A 48 12.68 7.16 0.08
CA GLY A 48 13.11 5.77 -0.03
C GLY A 48 12.10 4.76 0.51
N GLY A 49 12.18 3.54 -0.04
CA GLY A 49 11.29 2.43 0.26
C GLY A 49 10.01 2.41 -0.59
N PHE A 50 9.28 1.31 -0.46
CA PHE A 50 8.06 0.98 -1.19
C PHE A 50 6.94 0.70 -0.20
N MET A 51 5.73 1.09 -0.55
CA MET A 51 4.50 0.81 0.20
C MET A 51 3.49 0.15 -0.72
N ILE A 52 2.57 -0.62 -0.14
CA ILE A 52 1.45 -1.21 -0.87
C ILE A 52 0.19 -0.43 -0.51
N ALA A 53 -0.39 0.25 -1.51
CA ALA A 53 -1.70 0.86 -1.42
C ALA A 53 -2.77 -0.19 -1.69
N ARG A 54 -3.75 -0.28 -0.80
CA ARG A 54 -5.02 -0.97 -1.02
C ARG A 54 -5.97 0.00 -1.73
N LEU A 55 -6.52 -0.46 -2.83
CA LEU A 55 -7.47 0.24 -3.67
C LEU A 55 -8.80 -0.51 -3.61
N ASN A 56 -9.92 0.20 -3.59
CA ASN A 56 -11.21 -0.42 -3.82
C ASN A 56 -11.34 -0.92 -5.28
N LYS A 57 -12.35 -1.75 -5.57
CA LYS A 57 -12.58 -2.28 -6.92
C LYS A 57 -12.90 -1.20 -7.97
N SER A 58 -13.36 -0.03 -7.53
CA SER A 58 -13.57 1.14 -8.38
C SER A 58 -12.27 1.89 -8.69
N GLY A 59 -11.12 1.45 -8.16
CA GLY A 59 -9.80 2.05 -8.35
C GLY A 59 -9.49 3.22 -7.43
N GLY A 60 -10.39 3.57 -6.51
CA GLY A 60 -10.14 4.58 -5.48
C GLY A 60 -9.24 4.04 -4.39
N PHE A 61 -8.37 4.90 -3.85
CA PHE A 61 -7.56 4.55 -2.68
C PHE A 61 -8.47 4.27 -1.48
N ASP A 62 -8.27 3.12 -0.85
CA ASP A 62 -9.02 2.68 0.31
C ASP A 62 -8.18 2.84 1.58
N SER A 63 -7.01 2.21 1.63
CA SER A 63 -6.09 2.29 2.77
C SER A 63 -4.67 1.85 2.41
N TRP A 64 -3.72 1.97 3.33
CA TRP A 64 -2.43 1.31 3.20
C TRP A 64 -2.50 -0.11 3.77
N VAL A 65 -1.65 -1.00 3.24
CA VAL A 65 -1.44 -2.31 3.85
C VAL A 65 -0.58 -2.15 5.11
N SER A 66 -1.11 -2.65 6.21
CA SER A 66 -0.48 -2.69 7.53
C SER A 66 -0.28 -4.15 7.96
N ASP A 67 0.46 -4.38 9.04
CA ASP A 67 0.65 -5.72 9.65
C ASP A 67 -0.59 -6.14 10.44
#